data_AF-A0A836F9T7-F1
#
_entry.id   AF-A0A836F9T7-F1
#
_cell.length_a   1.000
_cell.length_b   1.000
_cell.length_c   1.000
_cell.angle_alpha   90.00
_cell.angle_beta   90.00
_cell.angle_gamma   90.00
#
_symmetry.space_group_name_H-M   'P 1'
#
loop_
_entity.id
_entity.type
_entity.pdbx_description
1 polymer ?
#
loop_
_entity_poly.entity_id
_entity_poly.type
_entity_poly.pdbx_seq_one_letter_code
_entity_poly.pdbx_strand_id
1 'polypeptide(L)'
;MTLYLDVPENTQVIKLKKMIEAIFKVQPQDQRLFIMFLNSHLDEYKELSDSTAQLFQCGLTSSAAMITNPAIIGLAVRQEDGSFESLEVTPYSNTEWPMPPNDDDLEKCIAYNEKYAKMLEEFLEKGPSKRTLKTK
;
A
#
# COMPACT_ATOMS: atom_id res chain seq x y z
N MET A 1 2.48 8.39 2.61
CA MET A 1 2.66 7.87 3.99
C MET A 1 1.91 6.56 4.10
N THR A 2 2.44 5.58 4.82
CA THR A 2 1.77 4.29 5.05
C THR A 2 1.63 4.05 6.55
N LEU A 3 0.46 3.56 6.96
CA LEU A 3 0.17 3.16 8.33
C LEU A 3 -0.18 1.67 8.36
N TYR A 4 0.36 0.95 9.34
CA TYR A 4 -0.05 -0.42 9.64
C TYR A 4 -0.98 -0.40 10.85
N LEU A 5 -2.17 -0.96 10.68
CA LEU A 5 -3.18 -1.07 11.73
C LEU A 5 -3.62 -2.53 11.85
N ASP A 6 -3.76 -3.00 13.07
CA ASP A 6 -4.39 -4.28 13.38
C ASP A 6 -5.76 -4.02 14.01
N VAL A 7 -6.78 -4.69 13.47
CA VAL A 7 -8.18 -4.47 13.83
C VAL A 7 -8.96 -5.79 13.72
N PRO A 8 -9.77 -6.16 14.73
CA PRO A 8 -10.64 -7.34 14.64
C PRO A 8 -11.61 -7.25 13.47
N GLU A 9 -11.79 -8.35 12.72
CA GLU A 9 -12.66 -8.39 11.52
C GLU A 9 -14.15 -8.12 11.80
N ASN A 10 -14.61 -8.29 13.05
CA ASN A 10 -15.97 -7.98 13.51
C ASN A 10 -16.21 -6.47 13.78
N THR A 11 -15.16 -5.66 13.65
CA THR A 11 -15.21 -4.21 13.83
C THR A 11 -16.02 -3.57 12.70
N GLN A 12 -16.72 -2.48 12.99
CA GLN A 12 -17.45 -1.72 11.97
C GLN A 12 -16.54 -0.73 11.25
N VAL A 13 -16.84 -0.41 9.99
CA VAL A 13 -16.09 0.58 9.20
C VAL A 13 -16.00 1.93 9.93
N ILE A 14 -17.04 2.36 10.64
CA ILE A 14 -17.01 3.61 11.41
C ILE A 14 -15.94 3.60 12.52
N LYS A 15 -15.68 2.46 13.15
CA LYS A 15 -14.65 2.35 14.19
C LYS A 15 -13.25 2.42 13.58
N LEU A 16 -13.05 1.84 12.40
CA LEU A 16 -11.82 2.00 11.63
C LEU A 16 -11.56 3.48 11.29
N LYS A 17 -12.58 4.20 10.81
CA LYS A 17 -12.49 5.64 10.53
C LYS A 17 -12.15 6.47 11.79
N LYS A 18 -12.66 6.10 12.96
CA LYS A 18 -12.30 6.74 14.25
C LYS A 18 -10.85 6.47 14.66
N MET A 19 -10.30 5.30 14.36
CA MET A 19 -8.87 5.03 14.59
C MET A 19 -8.00 5.91 13.69
N ILE A 20 -8.39 6.07 12.42
CA ILE A 20 -7.72 6.97 11.48
C ILE A 20 -7.86 8.44 11.92
N GLU A 21 -9.03 8.85 12.40
CA GLU A 21 -9.28 10.19 12.97
C GLU A 21 -8.31 10.50 14.10
N ALA A 22 -8.07 9.55 15.01
CA ALA A 22 -7.15 9.76 16.13
C ALA A 22 -5.71 10.09 15.67
N ILE A 23 -5.30 9.57 14.51
CA ILE A 23 -3.95 9.72 13.95
C ILE A 23 -3.86 10.96 13.05
N PHE A 24 -4.76 11.08 12.07
CA PHE A 24 -4.73 12.14 11.05
C PHE A 24 -5.50 13.39 11.44
N LYS A 25 -6.28 13.36 12.53
CA LYS A 25 -7.15 14.46 12.98
C LYS A 25 -8.24 14.85 11.97
N VAL A 26 -8.65 13.91 11.12
CA VAL A 26 -9.72 14.07 10.13
C VAL A 26 -10.98 13.37 10.61
N GLN A 27 -12.14 14.05 10.58
CA GLN A 27 -13.41 13.48 11.03
C GLN A 27 -13.85 12.28 10.14
N PRO A 28 -14.55 11.26 10.69
CA PRO A 28 -14.96 10.08 9.91
C PRO A 28 -15.80 10.37 8.67
N GLN A 29 -16.59 11.45 8.69
CA GLN A 29 -17.42 11.90 7.56
C GLN A 29 -16.61 12.51 6.40
N ASP A 30 -15.37 12.90 6.68
CA ASP A 30 -14.42 13.51 5.76
C ASP A 30 -13.36 12.49 5.30
N GLN A 31 -13.62 11.20 5.55
CA GLN A 31 -12.78 10.08 5.12
C GLN A 31 -13.55 9.16 4.17
N ARG A 32 -12.95 8.88 3.00
CA ARG A 32 -13.32 7.77 2.13
C ARG A 32 -12.25 6.70 2.16
N LEU A 33 -12.68 5.46 2.35
CA LEU A 33 -11.79 4.30 2.42
C LEU A 33 -12.05 3.40 1.22
N PHE A 34 -10.99 2.93 0.58
CA PHE A 34 -11.06 2.06 -0.59
C PHE A 34 -10.22 0.82 -0.35
N ILE A 35 -10.79 -0.38 -0.48
CA ILE A 35 -9.99 -1.60 -0.54
C ILE A 35 -9.33 -1.63 -1.91
N MET A 36 -8.00 -1.53 -1.93
CA MET A 36 -7.20 -1.50 -3.15
C MET A 36 -6.63 -2.87 -3.49
N PHE A 37 -6.12 -3.58 -2.48
CA PHE A 37 -5.57 -4.92 -2.65
C PHE A 37 -5.98 -5.80 -1.48
N LEU A 38 -6.45 -7.00 -1.82
CA LEU A 38 -6.88 -8.02 -0.88
C LEU A 38 -6.45 -9.37 -1.44
N ASN A 39 -5.42 -9.99 -0.86
CA ASN A 39 -4.85 -11.26 -1.33
C ASN A 39 -4.59 -11.34 -2.86
N SER A 40 -4.25 -10.24 -3.53
CA SER A 40 -3.99 -10.18 -4.98
C SER A 40 -5.22 -10.40 -5.89
N HIS A 41 -6.45 -10.20 -5.39
CA HIS A 41 -7.70 -10.57 -6.09
C HIS A 41 -8.64 -9.41 -6.45
N LEU A 42 -8.22 -8.14 -6.32
CA LEU A 42 -9.08 -7.01 -6.69
C LEU A 42 -8.65 -6.40 -8.03
N ASP A 43 -9.51 -6.54 -9.03
CA ASP A 43 -9.37 -5.89 -10.34
C ASP A 43 -9.76 -4.40 -10.28
N GLU A 44 -10.68 -4.04 -9.38
CA GLU A 44 -11.18 -2.68 -9.18
C GLU A 44 -11.23 -2.31 -7.69
N TYR A 45 -11.05 -1.02 -7.39
CA TYR A 45 -11.10 -0.53 -6.01
C TYR A 45 -12.53 -0.52 -5.47
N LYS A 46 -12.71 -1.09 -4.28
CA LYS A 46 -14.02 -1.15 -3.61
C LYS A 46 -14.11 -0.11 -2.49
N GLU A 47 -15.02 0.86 -2.64
CA GLU A 47 -15.28 1.84 -1.58
C GLU A 47 -16.01 1.20 -0.38
N LEU A 48 -15.59 1.59 0.84
CA LEU A 48 -16.26 1.24 2.10
C LEU A 48 -17.27 2.33 2.48
N SER A 49 -18.34 2.44 1.69
CA SER A 49 -19.36 3.48 1.88
C SER A 49 -20.29 3.21 3.07
N ASP A 50 -20.58 1.94 3.36
CA ASP A 50 -21.40 1.57 4.52
C ASP A 50 -20.58 1.61 5.81
N SER A 51 -20.83 2.64 6.62
CA SER A 51 -20.16 2.84 7.90
C SER A 51 -20.57 1.83 8.98
N THR A 52 -21.72 1.16 8.81
CA THR A 52 -22.27 0.20 9.77
C THR A 52 -21.84 -1.24 9.49
N ALA A 53 -21.40 -1.51 8.25
CA ALA A 53 -20.88 -2.80 7.84
C ALA A 53 -19.67 -3.21 8.68
N GLN A 54 -19.58 -4.50 8.96
CA GLN A 54 -18.43 -5.12 9.60
C GLN A 54 -17.34 -5.38 8.56
N LEU A 55 -16.07 -5.29 8.97
CA LEU A 55 -14.93 -5.44 8.05
C LEU A 55 -14.95 -6.79 7.31
N PHE A 56 -15.35 -7.89 7.96
CA PHE A 56 -15.48 -9.18 7.29
C PHE A 56 -16.55 -9.18 6.18
N GLN A 57 -17.64 -8.40 6.31
CA GLN A 57 -18.67 -8.28 5.27
C GLN A 57 -18.14 -7.52 4.06
N CYS A 58 -17.15 -6.66 4.27
CA CYS A 58 -16.45 -5.95 3.22
C CYS A 58 -15.41 -6.82 2.49
N GLY A 59 -15.06 -7.98 3.06
CA GLY A 59 -14.02 -8.92 2.58
C GLY A 59 -12.72 -8.88 3.39
N LEU A 60 -12.61 -8.00 4.39
CA LEU A 60 -11.43 -7.88 5.25
C LEU A 60 -11.51 -8.93 6.37
N THR A 61 -11.12 -10.16 6.03
CA THR A 61 -11.04 -11.28 6.97
C THR A 61 -9.60 -11.56 7.39
N SER A 62 -9.42 -12.30 8.48
CA SER A 62 -8.10 -12.73 8.98
C SER A 62 -7.32 -13.58 7.97
N SER A 63 -8.01 -14.30 7.09
CA SER A 63 -7.39 -15.05 5.98
C SER A 63 -7.06 -14.17 4.76
N ALA A 64 -7.75 -13.04 4.61
CA ALA A 64 -7.60 -12.11 3.49
C ALA A 64 -6.57 -10.99 3.75
N ALA A 65 -6.35 -10.65 5.02
CA ALA A 65 -5.46 -9.59 5.47
C ALA A 65 -4.45 -10.16 6.49
N MET A 66 -3.57 -11.05 6.02
CA MET A 66 -2.58 -11.70 6.87
C MET A 66 -1.46 -10.72 7.27
N ILE A 67 -0.76 -11.00 8.38
CA ILE A 67 0.38 -10.17 8.84
C ILE A 67 1.47 -10.04 7.77
N THR A 68 1.76 -11.12 7.04
CA THR A 68 2.75 -11.15 5.96
C THR A 68 2.24 -10.57 4.64
N ASN A 69 0.92 -10.47 4.49
CA ASN A 69 0.27 -9.94 3.30
C ASN A 69 -0.97 -9.11 3.70
N PRO A 70 -0.76 -7.90 4.25
CA PRO A 70 -1.85 -7.09 4.78
C PRO A 70 -2.77 -6.61 3.65
N ALA A 71 -4.04 -6.40 3.96
CA ALA A 71 -4.93 -5.71 3.06
C ALA A 71 -4.52 -4.23 2.94
N ILE A 72 -4.55 -3.71 1.71
CA ILE A 72 -4.20 -2.32 1.44
C ILE A 72 -5.49 -1.51 1.31
N ILE A 73 -5.64 -0.53 2.21
CA ILE A 73 -6.76 0.40 2.22
C ILE A 73 -6.25 1.78 1.85
N GLY A 74 -6.79 2.34 0.76
CA GLY A 74 -6.58 3.72 0.36
C GLY A 74 -7.47 4.67 1.16
N LEU A 75 -6.92 5.83 1.55
CA LEU A 75 -7.63 6.90 2.24
C LEU A 75 -7.69 8.11 1.31
N ALA A 76 -8.87 8.67 1.11
CA ALA A 76 -9.07 9.98 0.50
C ALA A 76 -9.82 10.90 1.47
N VAL A 77 -9.32 12.12 1.63
CA VAL A 77 -9.81 13.11 2.58
C VAL A 77 -10.63 14.20 1.89
N ARG A 78 -11.64 14.74 2.58
CA ARG A 78 -12.39 15.92 2.11
C ARG A 78 -11.54 17.18 2.26
N GLN A 79 -11.50 17.97 1.20
CA GLN A 79 -10.83 19.26 1.15
C GLN A 79 -11.72 20.38 1.68
N GLU A 80 -11.12 21.56 1.88
CA GLU A 80 -11.81 22.75 2.41
C GLU A 80 -12.96 23.25 1.51
N ASP A 81 -12.87 22.96 0.20
CA ASP A 81 -13.92 23.27 -0.78
C ASP A 81 -15.14 22.34 -0.68
N GLY A 82 -15.09 21.36 0.22
CA GLY A 82 -16.13 20.37 0.46
C GLY A 82 -16.08 19.16 -0.47
N SER A 83 -15.19 19.14 -1.46
CA SER A 83 -14.97 18.02 -2.37
C SER A 83 -14.01 16.99 -1.77
N PHE A 84 -14.04 15.75 -2.27
CA PHE A 84 -13.06 14.73 -1.86
C PHE A 84 -11.88 14.75 -2.82
N GLU A 85 -10.67 14.58 -2.29
CA GLU A 85 -9.50 14.38 -3.14
C GLU A 85 -9.63 13.08 -3.95
N SER A 86 -8.95 13.05 -5.10
CA SER A 86 -8.83 11.81 -5.86
C SER A 86 -7.93 10.83 -5.11
N LEU A 87 -8.26 9.54 -5.14
CA LEU A 87 -7.42 8.53 -4.50
C LEU A 87 -6.06 8.45 -5.21
N GLU A 88 -5.01 8.96 -4.56
CA GLU A 88 -3.63 8.89 -5.05
C GLU A 88 -2.77 8.12 -4.06
N VAL A 89 -2.18 7.01 -4.52
CA VAL A 89 -1.26 6.21 -3.72
C VAL A 89 0.06 6.09 -4.45
N THR A 90 1.10 6.72 -3.89
CA THR A 90 2.45 6.61 -4.41
C THR A 90 2.98 5.19 -4.19
N PRO A 91 3.39 4.46 -5.25
CA PRO A 91 3.95 3.13 -5.10
C PRO A 91 5.27 3.19 -4.32
N TYR A 92 5.59 2.10 -3.61
CA TYR A 92 6.89 1.96 -3.00
C TYR A 92 8.00 1.98 -4.06
N SER A 93 9.20 2.39 -3.63
CA SER A 93 10.38 2.31 -4.48
C SER A 93 10.63 0.87 -4.92
N ASN A 94 10.92 0.68 -6.21
CA ASN A 94 11.23 -0.64 -6.73
C ASN A 94 12.55 -1.15 -6.12
N THR A 95 12.54 -2.40 -5.68
CA THR A 95 13.76 -3.15 -5.37
C THR A 95 14.30 -3.80 -6.64
N GLU A 96 14.60 -3.01 -7.69
CA GLU A 96 15.34 -3.55 -8.85
C GLU A 96 16.78 -3.93 -8.48
N TRP A 97 17.21 -3.54 -7.28
CA TRP A 97 18.46 -3.95 -6.68
C TRP A 97 18.48 -5.47 -6.49
N PRO A 98 19.44 -6.18 -7.11
CA PRO A 98 19.57 -7.61 -6.90
C PRO A 98 19.86 -7.88 -5.41
N MET A 99 19.29 -8.94 -4.86
CA MET A 99 19.69 -9.45 -3.54
C MET A 99 21.00 -10.25 -3.67
N PRO A 100 21.89 -10.20 -2.67
CA PRO A 100 23.09 -11.02 -2.69
C PRO A 100 22.72 -12.51 -2.73
N PRO A 101 23.58 -13.37 -3.32
CA PRO A 101 23.40 -14.81 -3.26
C PRO A 101 23.34 -15.30 -1.80
N ASN A 102 22.50 -16.30 -1.52
CA ASN A 102 22.39 -16.89 -0.18
C ASN A 102 23.43 -18.00 0.06
N ASP A 103 24.24 -18.33 -0.94
CA ASP A 103 25.29 -19.35 -0.92
C ASP A 103 26.70 -18.72 -0.89
N ASP A 104 27.67 -19.38 -0.24
CA ASP A 104 29.07 -18.93 -0.15
C ASP A 104 29.86 -19.10 -1.46
N ASP A 105 29.18 -19.13 -2.60
CA ASP A 105 29.79 -19.25 -3.92
C ASP A 105 30.48 -17.93 -4.30
N LEU A 106 31.81 -17.93 -4.23
CA LEU A 106 32.63 -16.75 -4.46
C LEU A 106 32.45 -16.16 -5.86
N GLU A 107 32.23 -16.99 -6.88
CA GLU A 107 32.02 -16.51 -8.26
C GLU A 107 30.69 -15.77 -8.38
N LYS A 108 29.63 -16.29 -7.74
CA LYS A 108 28.32 -15.63 -7.70
C LYS A 108 28.38 -14.32 -6.93
N CYS A 109 29.13 -14.26 -5.83
CA CYS A 109 29.33 -13.05 -5.04
C CYS A 109 30.08 -11.96 -5.82
N ILE A 110 31.12 -12.34 -6.58
CA ILE A 110 31.86 -11.40 -7.45
C ILE A 110 30.94 -10.87 -8.55
N ALA A 111 30.23 -11.75 -9.26
CA ALA A 111 29.29 -11.37 -10.31
C ALA A 111 28.15 -10.47 -9.78
N TYR A 112 27.67 -10.73 -8.55
CA TYR A 112 26.71 -9.89 -7.86
C TYR A 112 27.25 -8.47 -7.62
N ASN A 113 28.46 -8.36 -7.05
CA ASN A 113 29.08 -7.07 -6.74
C ASN A 113 29.35 -6.24 -8.01
N GLU A 114 29.79 -6.87 -9.09
CA GLU A 114 29.99 -6.19 -10.39
C GLU A 114 28.68 -5.67 -10.98
N LYS A 115 27.60 -6.47 -10.90
CA LYS A 115 26.26 -6.06 -11.34
C LYS A 115 25.72 -4.91 -10.49
N TYR A 116 25.93 -4.98 -9.18
CA TYR A 116 25.51 -3.94 -8.24
C TYR A 116 26.23 -2.61 -8.52
N ALA A 117 27.56 -2.65 -8.74
CA ALA A 117 28.35 -1.46 -9.06
C ALA A 117 27.85 -0.77 -10.34
N LYS A 118 27.60 -1.53 -11.43
CA LYS A 118 27.05 -0.98 -12.67
C LYS A 118 25.67 -0.35 -12.50
N MET A 119 24.78 -1.00 -11.74
CA MET A 119 23.44 -0.46 -11.47
C MET A 119 23.50 0.83 -10.64
N LEU A 120 24.49 0.94 -9.75
CA LEU A 120 24.71 2.14 -8.93
C LEU A 120 25.22 3.32 -9.76
N GLU A 121 26.15 3.08 -10.69
CA GLU A 121 26.59 4.09 -11.67
C GLU A 121 25.41 4.57 -12.54
N GLU A 122 24.61 3.64 -13.07
CA GLU A 122 23.43 4.00 -13.87
C GLU A 122 22.39 4.80 -13.08
N PHE A 123 22.15 4.46 -11.81
CA PHE A 123 21.23 5.18 -10.94
C PHE A 123 21.69 6.60 -10.64
N LEU A 124 23.01 6.80 -10.43
CA LEU A 124 23.61 8.12 -10.23
C LEU A 124 23.57 8.98 -11.50
N GLU A 125 23.72 8.38 -12.68
CA GLU A 125 23.68 9.11 -13.96
C GLU A 125 22.25 9.47 -14.41
N LYS A 126 21.28 8.56 -14.23
CA LYS A 126 19.93 8.69 -14.84
C LYS A 126 18.84 9.10 -13.86
N GLY A 127 19.09 9.03 -12.55
CA GLY A 127 18.09 9.26 -11.52
C GLY A 127 17.00 8.18 -11.47
N PRO A 128 16.09 8.22 -10.48
CA PRO A 128 15.07 7.18 -10.31
C PRO A 128 14.09 7.15 -11.50
N SER A 129 13.99 5.97 -12.13
CA SER A 129 13.11 5.72 -13.27
C SER A 129 11.63 5.87 -12.89
N LYS A 130 10.98 6.92 -13.41
CA LYS A 130 9.53 7.12 -13.25
C LYS A 130 8.79 6.22 -14.24
N ARG A 131 8.17 5.13 -13.77
CA ARG A 131 7.12 4.46 -14.57
C ARG A 131 5.78 5.13 -14.28
N THR A 132 5.21 5.79 -15.28
CA THR A 132 3.78 6.06 -15.35
C THR A 132 3.04 4.73 -15.51
N LEU A 133 2.24 4.31 -14.52
CA LEU A 133 1.25 3.27 -14.74
C LEU A 133 0.29 3.78 -15.82
N LYS A 134 0.30 3.12 -16.99
CA LYS A 134 -0.72 3.34 -18.00
C LYS A 134 -2.01 2.69 -17.50
N THR A 135 -2.98 3.51 -17.15
CA THR A 135 -4.40 3.13 -17.09
C THR A 135 -4.81 2.63 -18.47
N LYS A 136 -5.31 1.39 -18.53
CA LYS A 136 -6.09 0.90 -19.66
C LYS A 136 -7.56 0.94 -19.27
#